data_AF-A0AAW2HK30-F1
#
_entry.id   AF-A0AAW2HK30-F1
#
_cell.length_a   1.000
_cell.length_b   1.000
_cell.length_c   1.000
_cell.angle_alpha   90.00
_cell.angle_beta   90.00
_cell.angle_gamma   90.00
#
_symmetry.space_group_name_H-M   'P 1'
#
loop_
_entity.id
_entity.type
_entity.pdbx_description
1 polymer ?
#
loop_
_entity_poly.entity_id
_entity_poly.type
_entity_poly.pdbx_seq_one_letter_code
_entity_poly.pdbx_strand_id
1 'polypeptide(L)'
;MGTSPAAKTVRAAVLRGQRAALLLVTKAFRTVSTEALQVVAGVMPADLMLRMRSEIYHARNGHSNETETAIRTKYYEEWQTQWSSCTKGRHTYSIWPEIRDRLKAKTINVDFFLTQVYTGHGRFNSKLYDMNIVQTPHCAICGYPEDTLEHAIWTCPSVAALKRTHLRGAANEEMNLPQRMMDPNRRQIFCTYAQAALEFREKTGEYSRSAETRT
;
A
#
# COMPACT_ATOMS: atom_id res chain seq x y z
N MET A 1 16.75 12.95 25.02
CA MET A 1 15.79 12.68 26.12
C MET A 1 14.84 11.59 25.67
N GLY A 2 14.78 10.46 26.38
CA GLY A 2 13.92 9.34 26.01
C GLY A 2 12.44 9.65 26.23
N THR A 3 11.57 9.26 25.31
CA THR A 3 10.11 9.40 25.46
C THR A 3 9.61 8.61 26.67
N SER A 4 8.82 9.25 27.53
CA SER A 4 8.23 8.62 28.72
C SER A 4 7.41 7.36 28.34
N PRO A 5 7.42 6.30 29.17
CA PRO A 5 6.61 5.10 28.95
C PRO A 5 5.13 5.41 28.68
N ALA A 6 4.55 6.38 29.38
CA ALA A 6 3.17 6.80 29.17
C ALA A 6 2.94 7.36 27.75
N ALA A 7 3.86 8.18 27.25
CA ALA A 7 3.80 8.73 25.89
C ALA A 7 3.90 7.63 24.82
N LYS A 8 4.74 6.61 25.06
CA LYS A 8 4.83 5.44 24.17
C LYS A 8 3.52 4.66 24.12
N THR A 9 2.86 4.46 25.26
CA THR A 9 1.56 3.77 25.34
C THR A 9 0.46 4.52 24.60
N VAL A 10 0.36 5.85 24.81
CA VAL A 10 -0.62 6.70 24.11
C VAL A 10 -0.39 6.67 22.60
N ARG A 11 0.86 6.83 22.16
CA ARG A 11 1.22 6.73 20.73
C ARG A 11 0.76 5.40 20.13
N ALA A 12 1.04 4.29 20.82
CA ALA A 12 0.64 2.97 20.35
C ALA A 12 -0.88 2.82 20.27
N ALA A 13 -1.63 3.35 21.24
CA ALA A 13 -3.09 3.32 21.22
C ALA A 13 -3.68 4.09 20.04
N VAL A 14 -3.18 5.32 19.80
CA VAL A 14 -3.60 6.16 18.67
C VAL A 14 -3.34 5.47 17.33
N LEU A 15 -2.14 4.89 17.15
CA LEU A 15 -1.79 4.20 15.92
C LEU A 15 -2.61 2.91 15.69
N ARG A 16 -2.97 2.18 16.76
CA ARG A 16 -3.88 1.03 16.66
C ARG A 16 -5.28 1.44 16.20
N GLY A 17 -5.82 2.54 16.75
CA GLY A 17 -7.10 3.09 16.31
C GLY A 17 -7.07 3.50 14.84
N GLN A 18 -6.03 4.23 14.42
CA GLN A 18 -5.84 4.59 13.02
C GLN A 18 -5.75 3.35 12.12
N ARG A 19 -4.99 2.33 12.52
CA ARG A 19 -4.84 1.09 11.75
C ARG A 19 -6.19 0.44 11.46
N ALA A 20 -7.09 0.37 12.43
CA ALA A 20 -8.42 -0.22 12.25
C ALA A 20 -9.21 0.49 11.14
N ALA A 21 -9.25 1.83 11.17
CA ALA A 21 -9.90 2.62 10.14
C ALA A 21 -9.23 2.46 8.76
N LEU A 22 -7.90 2.47 8.72
CA LEU A 22 -7.16 2.33 7.47
C LEU A 22 -7.39 0.96 6.81
N LEU A 23 -7.47 -0.13 7.57
CA LEU A 23 -7.79 -1.45 7.02
C LEU A 23 -9.16 -1.45 6.33
N LEU A 24 -10.16 -0.79 6.91
CA LEU A 24 -11.50 -0.69 6.32
C LEU A 24 -11.50 0.14 5.04
N VAL A 25 -10.88 1.32 5.07
CA VAL A 25 -10.85 2.24 3.92
C VAL A 25 -10.07 1.64 2.75
N THR A 26 -8.94 1.02 3.05
CA THR A 26 -8.08 0.41 2.01
C THR A 26 -8.56 -0.97 1.56
N LYS A 27 -9.41 -1.63 2.34
CA LYS A 27 -9.77 -3.05 2.16
C LYS A 27 -8.53 -3.97 2.14
N ALA A 28 -7.45 -3.56 2.80
CA ALA A 28 -6.21 -4.32 2.87
C ALA A 28 -6.34 -5.58 3.73
N PHE A 29 -5.47 -6.57 3.45
CA PHE A 29 -5.28 -7.70 4.35
C PHE A 29 -4.76 -7.25 5.72
N ARG A 30 -5.19 -7.93 6.79
CA ARG A 30 -4.80 -7.63 8.17
C ARG A 30 -3.28 -7.75 8.42
N THR A 31 -2.55 -8.43 7.54
CA THR A 31 -1.09 -8.60 7.60
C THR A 31 -0.31 -7.40 7.05
N VAL A 32 -0.96 -6.48 6.34
CA VAL A 32 -0.31 -5.27 5.81
C VAL A 32 0.12 -4.36 6.96
N SER A 33 1.37 -3.90 6.97
CA SER A 33 1.91 -3.00 8.01
C SER A 33 1.16 -1.67 8.08
N THR A 34 1.09 -1.06 9.27
CA THR A 34 0.37 0.23 9.46
C THR A 34 1.00 1.34 8.63
N GLU A 35 2.31 1.31 8.50
CA GLU A 35 3.12 2.26 7.73
C GLU A 35 2.75 2.22 6.24
N ALA A 36 2.64 1.02 5.66
CA ALA A 36 2.15 0.87 4.28
C ALA A 36 0.70 1.37 4.13
N LEU A 37 -0.19 1.06 5.09
CA LEU A 37 -1.59 1.52 5.04
C LEU A 37 -1.69 3.06 5.04
N GLN A 38 -0.88 3.73 5.85
CA GLN A 38 -0.81 5.19 5.93
C GLN A 38 -0.41 5.78 4.56
N VAL A 39 0.61 5.21 3.90
CA VAL A 39 1.06 5.66 2.58
C VAL A 39 0.02 5.35 1.50
N VAL A 40 -0.53 4.12 1.47
CA VAL A 40 -1.56 3.71 0.50
C VAL A 40 -2.78 4.61 0.59
N ALA A 41 -3.26 4.90 1.80
CA ALA A 41 -4.40 5.80 2.01
C ALA A 41 -4.06 7.28 1.82
N GLY A 42 -2.77 7.66 1.78
CA GLY A 42 -2.34 9.05 1.75
C GLY A 42 -2.64 9.79 3.06
N VAL A 43 -2.60 9.10 4.20
CA VAL A 43 -2.93 9.64 5.52
C VAL A 43 -1.71 9.59 6.43
N MET A 44 -1.28 10.74 6.91
CA MET A 44 -0.16 10.88 7.85
C MET A 44 -0.39 10.04 9.13
N PRO A 45 0.66 9.49 9.76
CA PRO A 45 0.58 8.87 11.07
C PRO A 45 -0.18 9.74 12.08
N ALA A 46 -1.15 9.14 12.77
CA ALA A 46 -2.06 9.91 13.62
C ALA A 46 -1.35 10.59 14.81
N ASP A 47 -0.26 10.02 15.32
CA ASP A 47 0.58 10.66 16.34
C ASP A 47 1.28 11.92 15.80
N LEU A 48 1.74 11.91 14.54
CA LEU A 48 2.26 13.10 13.87
C LEU A 48 1.17 14.14 13.67
N MET A 49 -0.02 13.72 13.22
CA MET A 49 -1.15 14.64 13.04
C MET A 49 -1.56 15.34 14.34
N LEU A 50 -1.58 14.61 15.46
CA LEU A 50 -1.93 15.18 16.77
C LEU A 50 -0.90 16.22 17.22
N ARG A 51 0.40 15.88 17.13
CA ARG A 51 1.47 16.82 17.49
C ARG A 51 1.48 18.06 16.60
N MET A 52 1.34 17.87 15.28
CA MET A 52 1.21 18.96 14.32
C MET A 52 0.05 19.90 14.68
N ARG A 53 -1.14 19.34 14.97
CA ARG A 53 -2.31 20.14 15.34
C ARG A 53 -2.11 20.90 16.65
N SER A 54 -1.42 20.29 17.62
CA SER A 54 -1.07 20.96 18.88
C SER A 54 -0.15 22.16 18.65
N GLU A 55 0.90 22.01 17.84
CA GLU A 55 1.83 23.11 17.53
C GLU A 55 1.13 24.24 16.77
N ILE A 56 0.29 23.90 15.78
CA ILE A 56 -0.52 24.89 15.06
C ILE A 56 -1.45 25.66 16.01
N TYR A 57 -2.07 24.96 16.97
CA TYR A 57 -2.90 25.61 17.99
C TYR A 57 -2.09 26.61 18.82
N HIS A 58 -0.90 26.24 19.30
CA HIS A 58 -0.06 27.15 20.09
C HIS A 58 0.40 28.37 19.28
N ALA A 59 0.84 28.17 18.03
CA ALA A 59 1.22 29.26 17.13
C ALA A 59 0.06 30.24 16.88
N ARG A 60 -1.15 29.74 16.62
CA ARG A 60 -2.35 30.57 16.43
C ARG A 60 -2.75 31.37 17.67
N ASN A 61 -2.38 30.90 18.85
CA ASN A 61 -2.63 31.57 20.13
C ASN A 61 -1.43 32.43 20.60
N GLY A 62 -0.47 32.75 19.71
CA GLY A 62 0.67 33.62 20.04
C GLY A 62 1.72 32.99 20.96
N HIS A 63 1.67 31.68 21.19
CA HIS A 63 2.65 30.96 22.02
C HIS A 63 3.87 30.47 21.21
N SER A 64 3.89 30.70 19.90
CA SER A 64 5.02 30.41 19.01
C SER A 64 5.01 31.39 17.83
N ASN A 65 6.20 31.76 17.36
CA ASN A 65 6.38 32.57 16.16
C ASN A 65 6.47 31.72 14.87
N GLU A 66 6.42 30.38 14.98
CA GLU A 66 6.46 29.50 13.82
C GLU A 66 5.19 29.64 12.98
N THR A 67 5.37 29.73 11.66
CA THR A 67 4.24 29.77 10.72
C THR A 67 3.60 28.38 10.60
N GLU A 68 2.28 28.35 10.35
CA GLU A 68 1.55 27.10 10.12
C GLU A 68 2.14 26.28 8.95
N THR A 69 2.66 26.95 7.93
CA THR A 69 3.35 26.31 6.80
C THR A 69 4.66 25.65 7.24
N ALA A 70 5.47 26.31 8.06
CA ALA A 70 6.71 25.74 8.59
C ALA A 70 6.43 24.49 9.45
N ILE A 71 5.42 24.57 10.33
CA ILE A 71 5.00 23.44 11.16
C ILE A 71 4.56 22.26 10.28
N ARG A 72 3.72 22.49 9.27
CA ARG A 72 3.32 21.41 8.34
C ARG A 72 4.52 20.78 7.64
N THR A 73 5.44 21.58 7.13
CA THR A 73 6.64 21.10 6.43
C THR A 73 7.46 20.18 7.33
N LYS A 74 7.74 20.60 8.56
CA LYS A 74 8.43 19.80 9.59
C LYS A 74 7.78 18.43 9.79
N TYR A 75 6.45 18.35 9.94
CA TYR A 75 5.77 17.08 10.17
C TYR A 75 5.70 16.17 8.93
N TYR A 76 5.69 16.75 7.72
CA TYR A 76 5.83 15.97 6.49
C TYR A 76 7.24 15.40 6.33
N GLU A 77 8.28 16.15 6.70
CA GLU A 77 9.67 15.67 6.70
C GLU A 77 9.88 14.58 7.74
N GLU A 78 9.28 14.71 8.92
CA GLU A 78 9.29 13.65 9.93
C GLU A 78 8.59 12.39 9.42
N TRP A 79 7.44 12.52 8.75
CA TRP A 79 6.76 11.37 8.13
C TRP A 79 7.65 10.72 7.05
N GLN A 80 8.30 11.51 6.20
CA GLN A 80 9.23 11.00 5.18
C GLN A 80 10.40 10.25 5.80
N THR A 81 10.98 10.77 6.88
CA THR A 81 12.09 10.10 7.59
C THR A 81 11.63 8.77 8.21
N GLN A 82 10.45 8.75 8.85
CA GLN A 82 9.86 7.51 9.37
C GLN A 82 9.62 6.48 8.26
N TRP A 83 9.17 6.93 7.08
CA TRP A 83 8.90 6.06 5.94
C TRP A 83 10.17 5.49 5.32
N SER A 84 11.16 6.34 5.04
CA SER A 84 12.45 5.94 4.47
C SER A 84 13.22 4.98 5.35
N SER A 85 13.15 5.13 6.67
CA SER A 85 13.82 4.25 7.64
C SER A 85 13.03 2.98 7.99
N CYS A 86 11.77 2.87 7.57
CA CYS A 86 10.93 1.71 7.92
C CYS A 86 11.37 0.45 7.15
N THR A 87 11.52 -0.66 7.89
CA THR A 87 11.79 -1.99 7.31
C THR A 87 10.53 -2.73 6.88
N LYS A 88 9.34 -2.24 7.27
CA LYS A 88 8.04 -2.79 6.87
C LYS A 88 7.51 -2.05 5.64
N GLY A 89 6.61 -2.70 4.90
CA GLY A 89 5.97 -2.07 3.74
C GLY A 89 6.93 -1.80 2.57
N ARG A 90 8.05 -2.51 2.46
CA ARG A 90 9.08 -2.25 1.45
C ARG A 90 8.59 -2.37 0.01
N HIS A 91 7.58 -3.20 -0.24
CA HIS A 91 6.89 -3.23 -1.53
C HIS A 91 6.18 -1.90 -1.83
N THR A 92 5.41 -1.37 -0.87
CA THR A 92 4.79 -0.04 -1.03
C THR A 92 5.85 1.05 -1.17
N TYR A 93 6.99 0.92 -0.48
CA TYR A 93 8.11 1.86 -0.60
C TYR A 93 8.72 1.84 -2.00
N SER A 94 8.83 0.68 -2.65
CA SER A 94 9.38 0.63 -4.01
C SER A 94 8.49 1.39 -5.00
N ILE A 95 7.17 1.42 -4.78
CA ILE A 95 6.21 2.20 -5.57
C ILE A 95 6.24 3.68 -5.18
N TRP A 96 6.14 3.99 -3.89
CA TRP A 96 6.10 5.36 -3.37
C TRP A 96 7.21 5.60 -2.35
N PRO A 97 8.46 5.84 -2.79
CA PRO A 97 9.53 6.20 -1.88
C PRO A 97 9.29 7.60 -1.29
N GLU A 98 8.76 8.51 -2.10
CA GLU A 98 8.45 9.89 -1.74
C GLU A 98 6.96 10.07 -1.42
N ILE A 99 6.65 10.41 -0.17
CA ILE A 99 5.29 10.59 0.32
C ILE A 99 4.59 11.71 -0.44
N ARG A 100 5.31 12.79 -0.75
CA ARG A 100 4.74 13.95 -1.45
C ARG A 100 4.23 13.57 -2.83
N ASP A 101 4.87 12.63 -3.51
CA ASP A 101 4.44 12.20 -4.84
C ASP A 101 3.20 11.32 -4.76
N ARG A 102 3.11 10.44 -3.74
CA ARG A 102 1.86 9.73 -3.43
C ARG A 102 0.72 10.71 -3.15
N LEU A 103 0.94 11.75 -2.36
CA LEU A 103 -0.11 12.73 -2.02
C LEU A 103 -0.55 13.59 -3.22
N LYS A 104 0.35 13.89 -4.15
CA LYS A 104 0.02 14.56 -5.41
C LYS A 104 -0.82 13.68 -6.34
N ALA A 105 -0.67 12.36 -6.25
CA ALA A 105 -1.41 11.39 -7.04
C ALA A 105 -2.87 11.23 -6.55
N LYS A 106 -3.68 12.28 -6.74
CA LYS A 106 -5.09 12.34 -6.32
C LYS A 106 -6.00 11.32 -7.03
N THR A 107 -5.56 10.81 -8.19
CA THR A 107 -6.31 9.82 -8.98
C THR A 107 -6.06 8.37 -8.58
N ILE A 108 -5.24 8.12 -7.54
CA ILE A 108 -5.04 6.76 -7.02
C ILE A 108 -6.36 6.26 -6.43
N ASN A 109 -6.95 5.27 -7.10
CA ASN A 109 -8.07 4.53 -6.58
C ASN A 109 -7.57 3.52 -5.53
N VAL A 110 -8.26 3.42 -4.40
CA VAL A 110 -7.95 2.47 -3.34
C VAL A 110 -9.16 1.57 -3.15
N ASP A 111 -9.10 0.40 -3.79
CA ASP A 111 -10.05 -0.68 -3.60
C ASP A 111 -9.33 -1.97 -3.18
N PHE A 112 -10.08 -3.06 -3.07
CA PHE A 112 -9.53 -4.33 -2.63
C PHE A 112 -8.41 -4.84 -3.54
N PHE A 113 -8.55 -4.74 -4.87
CA PHE A 113 -7.58 -5.31 -5.82
C PHE A 113 -6.36 -4.41 -5.98
N LEU A 114 -6.57 -3.11 -6.15
CA LEU A 114 -5.46 -2.15 -6.26
C LEU A 114 -4.65 -2.08 -4.97
N THR A 115 -5.27 -2.24 -3.81
CA THR A 115 -4.55 -2.34 -2.53
C THR A 115 -3.62 -3.55 -2.49
N GLN A 116 -3.98 -4.69 -3.11
CA GLN A 116 -3.05 -5.82 -3.24
C GLN A 116 -1.84 -5.46 -4.10
N VAL A 117 -2.06 -4.72 -5.19
CA VAL A 117 -0.97 -4.21 -6.05
C VAL A 117 -0.04 -3.27 -5.26
N TYR A 118 -0.60 -2.36 -4.48
CA TYR A 118 0.15 -1.33 -3.76
C TYR A 118 0.90 -1.84 -2.54
N THR A 119 0.40 -2.91 -1.94
CA THR A 119 0.98 -3.49 -0.72
C THR A 119 1.84 -4.71 -1.03
N GLY A 120 1.65 -5.35 -2.18
CA GLY A 120 2.24 -6.66 -2.48
C GLY A 120 1.62 -7.78 -1.67
N HIS A 121 0.59 -7.48 -0.87
CA HIS A 121 -0.16 -8.44 -0.08
C HIS A 121 -1.44 -8.80 -0.80
N GLY A 122 -1.45 -9.98 -1.41
CA GLY A 122 -2.61 -10.55 -2.06
C GLY A 122 -2.65 -12.05 -1.89
N ARG A 123 -3.58 -12.70 -2.58
CA ARG A 123 -3.68 -14.16 -2.64
C ARG A 123 -2.69 -14.71 -3.68
N PHE A 124 -1.41 -14.58 -3.36
CA PHE A 124 -0.28 -15.02 -4.19
C PHE A 124 0.37 -16.22 -3.52
N ASN A 125 0.37 -17.39 -4.19
CA ASN A 125 0.79 -18.64 -3.54
C ASN A 125 2.24 -18.61 -3.05
N SER A 126 3.15 -17.91 -3.71
CA SER A 126 4.53 -17.74 -3.21
C SER A 126 4.55 -17.20 -1.79
N LYS A 127 3.79 -16.14 -1.50
CA LYS A 127 3.79 -15.54 -0.17
C LYS A 127 3.00 -16.35 0.85
N LEU A 128 1.91 -16.97 0.43
CA LEU A 128 1.11 -17.83 1.30
C LEU A 128 1.88 -19.10 1.69
N TYR A 129 2.76 -19.60 0.80
CA TYR A 129 3.64 -20.73 1.08
C TYR A 129 4.69 -20.38 2.13
N ASP A 130 5.37 -19.22 2.02
CA ASP A 130 6.27 -18.71 3.07
C ASP A 130 5.60 -18.62 4.45
N MET A 131 4.30 -18.37 4.46
CA MET A 131 3.48 -18.26 5.67
C MET A 131 2.90 -19.60 6.14
N ASN A 132 3.22 -20.71 5.47
CA ASN A 132 2.68 -22.05 5.73
C ASN A 132 1.13 -22.12 5.65
N ILE A 133 0.52 -21.30 4.79
CA ILE A 133 -0.94 -21.29 4.55
C ILE A 133 -1.33 -22.26 3.43
N VAL A 134 -0.47 -22.42 2.42
CA VAL A 134 -0.67 -23.30 1.28
C VAL A 134 0.50 -24.28 1.16
N GLN A 135 0.27 -25.40 0.48
CA GLN A 135 1.26 -26.48 0.34
C GLN A 135 2.24 -26.28 -0.82
N THR A 136 2.00 -25.31 -1.69
CA THR A 136 2.85 -25.05 -2.86
C THR A 136 2.86 -23.55 -3.20
N PRO A 137 4.01 -23.00 -3.65
CA PRO A 137 4.09 -21.63 -4.16
C PRO A 137 3.58 -21.49 -5.59
N HIS A 138 3.19 -22.59 -6.25
CA HIS A 138 2.86 -22.60 -7.68
C HIS A 138 1.56 -21.86 -7.97
N CYS A 139 1.47 -21.24 -9.15
CA CYS A 139 0.26 -20.57 -9.62
C CYS A 139 -0.85 -21.59 -9.86
N ALA A 140 -1.99 -21.42 -9.20
CA ALA A 140 -3.13 -22.32 -9.32
C ALA A 140 -3.76 -22.35 -10.72
N ILE A 141 -3.53 -21.31 -11.54
CA ILE A 141 -4.15 -21.18 -12.87
C ILE A 141 -3.27 -21.77 -13.96
N CYS A 142 -1.95 -21.53 -13.92
CA CYS A 142 -1.03 -21.96 -14.99
C CYS A 142 0.12 -22.85 -14.55
N GLY A 143 0.24 -23.17 -13.26
CA GLY A 143 1.28 -24.06 -12.72
C GLY A 143 2.67 -23.44 -12.61
N TYR A 144 2.85 -22.14 -12.89
CA TYR A 144 4.15 -21.48 -12.77
C TYR A 144 4.73 -21.61 -11.34
N PRO A 145 6.03 -21.90 -11.14
CA PRO A 145 6.56 -22.25 -9.81
C PRO A 145 6.43 -21.19 -8.73
N GLU A 146 6.42 -19.90 -9.11
CA GLU A 146 6.34 -18.78 -8.17
C GLU A 146 5.17 -17.86 -8.52
N ASP A 147 4.02 -18.09 -7.88
CA ASP A 147 2.87 -17.20 -7.96
C ASP A 147 3.11 -15.92 -7.15
N THR A 148 3.82 -14.98 -7.74
CA THR A 148 4.05 -13.62 -7.21
C THR A 148 3.02 -12.64 -7.77
N LEU A 149 2.95 -11.42 -7.20
CA LEU A 149 2.15 -10.34 -7.77
C LEU A 149 2.54 -10.07 -9.23
N GLU A 150 3.85 -9.97 -9.52
CA GLU A 150 4.36 -9.73 -10.87
C GLU A 150 3.94 -10.84 -11.83
N HIS A 151 4.00 -12.10 -11.40
CA HIS A 151 3.45 -13.20 -12.17
C HIS A 151 1.95 -13.00 -12.41
N ALA A 152 1.18 -12.79 -11.33
CA ALA A 152 -0.27 -12.73 -11.37
C ALA A 152 -0.81 -11.68 -12.32
N ILE A 153 -0.17 -10.51 -12.41
CA ILE A 153 -0.65 -9.39 -13.23
C ILE A 153 0.19 -9.13 -14.48
N TRP A 154 1.35 -9.76 -14.69
CA TRP A 154 2.20 -9.42 -15.84
C TRP A 154 2.61 -10.61 -16.69
N THR A 155 3.12 -11.68 -16.07
CA THR A 155 3.72 -12.80 -16.82
C THR A 155 2.81 -14.03 -16.93
N CYS A 156 1.73 -14.10 -16.13
CA CYS A 156 0.80 -15.23 -16.20
C CYS A 156 0.11 -15.30 -17.58
N PRO A 157 0.17 -16.44 -18.29
CA PRO A 157 -0.47 -16.58 -19.60
C PRO A 157 -1.98 -16.32 -19.57
N SER A 158 -2.63 -16.59 -18.44
CA SER A 158 -4.07 -16.40 -18.26
C SER A 158 -4.53 -14.95 -18.39
N VAL A 159 -3.65 -13.97 -18.12
CA VAL A 159 -3.97 -12.53 -18.23
C VAL A 159 -3.48 -11.90 -19.55
N ALA A 160 -2.88 -12.69 -20.45
CA ALA A 160 -2.32 -12.16 -21.70
C ALA A 160 -3.37 -11.50 -22.62
N ALA A 161 -4.60 -12.00 -22.62
CA ALA A 161 -5.71 -11.37 -23.36
C ALA A 161 -6.10 -10.01 -22.75
N LEU A 162 -6.23 -9.93 -21.42
CA LEU A 162 -6.51 -8.68 -20.71
C LEU A 162 -5.39 -7.65 -20.94
N LYS A 163 -4.13 -8.08 -20.89
CA LYS A 163 -2.96 -7.23 -21.12
C LYS A 163 -3.01 -6.58 -22.50
N ARG A 164 -3.28 -7.37 -23.55
CA ARG A 164 -3.44 -6.87 -24.93
C ARG A 164 -4.60 -5.88 -25.04
N THR A 165 -5.76 -6.21 -24.49
CA THR A 165 -6.98 -5.40 -24.61
C THR A 165 -6.91 -4.07 -23.86
N HIS A 166 -6.36 -4.06 -22.64
CA HIS A 166 -6.29 -2.87 -21.80
C HIS A 166 -5.09 -1.98 -22.13
N LEU A 167 -3.91 -2.58 -22.36
CA LEU A 167 -2.69 -1.79 -22.54
C LEU A 167 -2.51 -1.31 -23.99
N ARG A 168 -3.05 -2.00 -25.01
CA ARG A 168 -3.08 -1.57 -26.43
C ARG A 168 -1.77 -0.94 -26.96
N GLY A 169 -0.61 -1.53 -26.64
CA GLY A 169 0.71 -1.01 -27.04
C GLY A 169 1.34 -0.01 -26.07
N ALA A 170 0.64 0.38 -25.00
CA ALA A 170 1.20 1.11 -23.86
C ALA A 170 1.94 0.19 -22.85
N ALA A 171 1.99 -1.12 -23.12
CA ALA A 171 2.80 -2.05 -22.33
C ALA A 171 4.28 -1.81 -22.64
N ASN A 172 5.02 -1.25 -21.69
CA ASN A 172 6.47 -1.27 -21.75
C ASN A 172 6.96 -2.48 -20.94
N GLU A 173 7.45 -3.50 -21.64
CA GLU A 173 7.93 -4.76 -21.04
C GLU A 173 9.21 -4.57 -20.22
N GLU A 174 9.98 -3.49 -20.46
CA GLU A 174 11.20 -3.19 -19.73
C GLU A 174 10.92 -2.55 -18.36
N MET A 175 9.73 -1.97 -18.18
CA MET A 175 9.35 -1.34 -16.92
C MET A 175 8.97 -2.40 -15.89
N ASN A 176 9.52 -2.29 -14.69
CA ASN A 176 9.08 -3.06 -13.53
C ASN A 176 7.76 -2.50 -12.94
N LEU A 177 7.14 -3.22 -12.01
CA LEU A 177 5.88 -2.83 -11.39
C LEU A 177 5.90 -1.39 -10.81
N PRO A 178 6.85 -0.99 -9.96
CA PRO A 178 6.96 0.39 -9.51
C PRO A 178 6.94 1.42 -10.63
N GLN A 179 7.72 1.20 -11.69
CA GLN A 179 7.80 2.11 -12.82
C GLN A 179 6.44 2.20 -13.54
N ARG A 180 5.76 1.07 -13.78
CA ARG A 180 4.42 1.06 -14.41
C ARG A 180 3.38 1.76 -13.56
N MET A 181 3.46 1.60 -12.24
CA MET A 181 2.59 2.24 -11.27
C MET A 181 2.81 3.74 -11.15
N MET A 182 4.04 4.21 -11.33
CA MET A 182 4.41 5.61 -11.13
C MET A 182 4.42 6.47 -12.38
N ASP A 183 4.32 5.86 -13.57
CA ASP A 183 4.20 6.60 -14.83
C ASP A 183 2.92 7.47 -14.83
N PRO A 184 3.02 8.81 -14.76
CA PRO A 184 1.84 9.67 -14.68
C PRO A 184 0.95 9.58 -15.93
N ASN A 185 1.51 9.20 -17.08
CA ASN A 185 0.78 9.10 -18.35
C ASN A 185 0.08 7.75 -18.49
N ARG A 186 0.61 6.69 -17.88
CA ARG A 186 0.13 5.30 -18.07
C ARG A 186 -0.46 4.67 -16.83
N ARG A 187 -0.24 5.24 -15.63
CA ARG A 187 -0.69 4.71 -14.35
C ARG A 187 -2.16 4.35 -14.34
N GLN A 188 -3.03 5.22 -14.86
CA GLN A 188 -4.47 4.96 -14.83
C GLN A 188 -4.84 3.72 -15.65
N ILE A 189 -4.28 3.62 -16.86
CA ILE A 189 -4.50 2.46 -17.75
C ILE A 189 -3.94 1.19 -17.11
N PHE A 190 -2.75 1.28 -16.50
CA PHE A 190 -2.15 0.16 -15.80
C PHE A 190 -2.96 -0.27 -14.57
N CYS A 191 -3.46 0.66 -13.75
CA CYS A 191 -4.34 0.35 -12.62
C CYS A 191 -5.61 -0.37 -13.08
N THR A 192 -6.28 0.13 -14.12
CA THR A 192 -7.48 -0.52 -14.68
C THR A 192 -7.18 -1.94 -15.15
N TYR A 193 -6.05 -2.14 -15.82
CA TYR A 193 -5.59 -3.47 -16.23
C TYR A 193 -5.30 -4.38 -15.02
N ALA A 194 -4.50 -3.91 -14.06
CA ALA A 194 -4.08 -4.71 -12.91
C ALA A 194 -5.30 -5.12 -12.05
N GLN A 195 -6.27 -4.22 -11.89
CA GLN A 195 -7.54 -4.51 -11.25
C GLN A 195 -8.29 -5.62 -12.02
N ALA A 196 -8.48 -5.46 -13.34
CA ALA A 196 -9.17 -6.47 -14.15
C ALA A 196 -8.47 -7.85 -14.13
N ALA A 197 -7.13 -7.85 -14.12
CA ALA A 197 -6.33 -9.07 -14.02
C ALA A 197 -6.55 -9.79 -12.67
N LEU A 198 -6.51 -9.07 -11.55
CA LEU A 198 -6.75 -9.67 -10.24
C LEU A 198 -8.22 -10.07 -10.04
N GLU A 199 -9.17 -9.31 -10.55
CA GLU A 199 -10.59 -9.67 -10.57
C GLU A 199 -10.85 -10.96 -11.36
N PHE A 200 -10.24 -11.09 -12.54
CA PHE A 200 -10.32 -12.30 -13.33
C PHE A 200 -9.75 -13.49 -12.58
N ARG A 201 -8.60 -13.33 -11.93
CA ARG A 201 -7.97 -14.40 -11.13
C ARG A 201 -8.83 -14.81 -9.94
N GLU A 202 -9.45 -13.86 -9.25
CA GLU A 202 -10.37 -14.16 -8.14
C GLU A 202 -11.60 -14.95 -8.62
N LYS A 203 -12.07 -14.71 -9.85
CA LYS A 203 -13.20 -15.45 -10.44
C LYS A 203 -12.82 -16.82 -11.01
N THR A 204 -11.60 -16.96 -11.55
CA THR A 204 -11.15 -18.17 -12.26
C THR A 204 -10.40 -19.14 -11.37
N GLY A 205 -9.66 -18.62 -10.39
CA GLY A 205 -9.19 -19.42 -9.28
C GLY A 205 -10.38 -19.67 -8.36
N GLU A 206 -11.08 -20.79 -8.53
CA GLU A 206 -11.90 -21.38 -7.47
C GLU A 206 -11.01 -21.61 -6.25
N TYR A 207 -10.77 -20.56 -5.47
CA TYR A 207 -9.97 -20.67 -4.28
C TYR A 207 -10.89 -21.24 -3.20
N SER A 208 -10.59 -22.48 -2.85
CA SER A 208 -11.18 -23.24 -1.74
C SER A 208 -11.61 -22.33 -0.59
N ARG A 209 -12.85 -22.53 -0.13
CA ARG A 209 -13.47 -21.95 1.07
C ARG A 209 -12.77 -22.40 2.37
N SER A 210 -11.45 -22.26 2.46
CA SER A 210 -10.64 -22.62 3.64
C SER A 210 -10.02 -21.41 4.34
N ALA A 211 -10.10 -20.21 3.75
CA ALA A 211 -9.63 -18.97 4.38
C ALA A 211 -10.72 -18.22 5.16
N GLU A 212 -11.98 -18.67 5.12
CA GLU A 212 -13.10 -18.09 5.88
C GLU A 212 -13.11 -18.49 7.37
N THR A 213 -12.20 -19.36 7.82
CA THR A 213 -12.23 -19.91 9.20
C THR A 213 -11.20 -19.35 10.17
N ARG A 214 -10.67 -18.14 9.95
CA ARG A 214 -9.97 -17.41 11.04
C ARG A 214 -10.39 -15.94 11.09
N THR A 215 -11.59 -15.76 11.65
CA THR A 215 -12.08 -14.53 12.29
C THR A 215 -11.02 -13.83 13.13
#